data_AF-A0A0G0M7N9-F1
#
_entry.id   AF-A0A0G0M7N9-F1
#
_cell.length_a   1.000
_cell.length_b   1.000
_cell.length_c   1.000
_cell.angle_alpha   90.00
_cell.angle_beta   90.00
_cell.angle_gamma   90.00
#
_symmetry.space_group_name_H-M   'P 1'
#
loop_
_entity.id
_entity.type
_entity.pdbx_description
1 polymer ?
#
loop_
_entity_poly.entity_id
_entity_poly.type
_entity_poly.pdbx_seq_one_letter_code
_entity_poly.pdbx_strand_id
1 'polypeptide(L)'
;MPKIQITAKGIRAALKKYVPYQSLCEYIWNGFDAQASEIQINYNSDELGNIESITISDNGYGIPHLKLQEKFEPLFESKKALENKLKKNQSAIHGKNGIGRLTFFTFARNASWKTTYDENGENFTYEIYANAENINLYTGVNATPKKTAEQTGTVVTFSGIHGLVKSQMEEKLNEFLLKEFAWFLALNSNRDFSISVRFSNNFHCALRALESKTKQ
;
A
#
# COMPACT_ATOMS: atom_id res chain seq x y z
N MET A 1 -24.37 -0.40 2.36
CA MET A 1 -22.98 -0.23 1.91
C MET A 1 -22.60 1.22 2.14
N PRO A 2 -21.57 1.50 2.93
CA PRO A 2 -21.02 2.84 3.07
C PRO A 2 -20.57 3.36 1.69
N LYS A 3 -20.79 4.65 1.41
CA LYS A 3 -20.56 5.26 0.09
C LYS A 3 -19.56 6.40 0.29
N ILE A 4 -18.39 6.28 -0.33
CA ILE A 4 -17.51 7.43 -0.53
C ILE A 4 -18.32 8.47 -1.33
N GLN A 5 -18.49 9.69 -0.79
CA GLN A 5 -19.38 10.71 -1.36
C GLN A 5 -18.96 11.20 -2.76
N ILE A 6 -17.71 10.94 -3.16
CA ILE A 6 -17.22 11.17 -4.52
C ILE A 6 -17.50 9.96 -5.42
N THR A 7 -18.05 10.23 -6.60
CA THR A 7 -18.28 9.22 -7.64
C THR A 7 -16.96 8.58 -8.11
N ALA A 8 -17.01 7.32 -8.57
CA ALA A 8 -15.86 6.65 -9.17
C ALA A 8 -15.16 7.50 -10.26
N LYS A 9 -15.94 8.22 -11.08
CA LYS A 9 -15.44 9.16 -12.09
C LYS A 9 -14.63 10.30 -11.48
N GLY A 10 -15.09 10.87 -10.36
CA GLY A 10 -14.40 11.93 -9.63
C GLY A 10 -13.06 11.47 -9.06
N ILE A 11 -13.03 10.27 -8.46
CA ILE A 11 -11.80 9.66 -7.93
C ILE A 11 -10.79 9.46 -9.06
N ARG A 12 -11.17 8.79 -10.15
CA ARG A 12 -10.29 8.55 -11.31
C ARG A 12 -9.76 9.85 -11.91
N ALA A 13 -10.60 10.88 -12.04
CA ALA A 13 -10.17 12.16 -12.58
C ALA A 13 -9.13 12.87 -11.70
N ALA A 14 -9.26 12.77 -10.37
CA ALA A 14 -8.31 13.35 -9.44
C ALA A 14 -6.99 12.57 -9.39
N LEU A 15 -7.05 11.25 -9.54
CA LEU A 15 -5.89 10.35 -9.49
C LEU A 15 -5.26 10.08 -10.85
N LYS A 16 -5.73 10.73 -11.93
CA LYS A 16 -5.26 10.50 -13.31
C LYS A 16 -3.75 10.70 -13.53
N LYS A 17 -3.08 11.38 -12.60
CA LYS A 17 -1.64 11.66 -12.67
C LYS A 17 -0.79 10.55 -12.02
N TYR A 18 -1.39 9.71 -11.19
CA TYR A 18 -0.69 8.58 -10.61
C TYR A 18 -0.35 7.57 -11.70
N VAL A 19 0.89 7.13 -11.70
CA VAL A 19 1.38 6.03 -12.54
C VAL A 19 1.64 4.79 -11.69
N PRO A 20 1.64 3.57 -12.26
CA PRO A 20 1.76 2.32 -11.51
C PRO A 20 2.81 2.30 -10.39
N TYR A 21 4.05 2.73 -10.67
CA TYR A 21 5.13 2.72 -9.68
C TYR A 21 4.91 3.70 -8.52
N GLN A 22 4.32 4.87 -8.78
CA GLN A 22 3.95 5.81 -7.73
C GLN A 22 2.86 5.21 -6.84
N SER A 23 1.87 4.55 -7.45
CA SER A 23 0.83 3.84 -6.72
C SER A 23 1.40 2.72 -5.85
N LEU A 24 2.38 1.94 -6.33
CA LEU A 24 3.08 0.95 -5.51
C LEU A 24 3.78 1.61 -4.30
N CYS A 25 4.43 2.76 -4.50
CA CYS A 25 5.07 3.51 -3.40
C CYS A 25 4.07 3.97 -2.34
N GLU A 26 2.84 4.34 -2.71
CA GLU A 26 1.78 4.69 -1.74
C GLU A 26 1.47 3.53 -0.78
N TYR A 27 1.52 2.28 -1.26
CA TYR A 27 1.30 1.13 -0.39
C TYR A 27 2.49 0.84 0.54
N ILE A 28 3.71 1.14 0.11
CA ILE A 28 4.90 1.09 0.97
C ILE A 28 4.79 2.17 2.05
N TRP A 29 4.43 3.40 1.67
CA TRP A 29 4.19 4.46 2.65
C TRP A 29 3.09 4.12 3.65
N ASN A 30 2.01 3.45 3.21
CA ASN A 30 0.97 2.97 4.14
C ASN A 30 1.52 2.00 5.19
N GLY A 31 2.49 1.15 4.83
CA GLY A 31 3.19 0.27 5.77
C GLY A 31 4.02 1.06 6.78
N PHE A 32 4.83 2.03 6.32
CA PHE A 32 5.61 2.87 7.23
C PHE A 32 4.75 3.77 8.13
N ASP A 33 3.64 4.30 7.63
CA ASP A 33 2.63 5.01 8.43
C ASP A 33 1.93 4.08 9.43
N ALA A 34 1.93 2.77 9.16
CA ALA A 34 1.52 1.72 10.08
C ALA A 34 2.64 1.31 11.05
N GLN A 35 3.73 2.07 11.12
CA GLN A 35 4.93 1.80 11.94
C GLN A 35 5.61 0.47 11.61
N ALA A 36 5.45 -0.04 10.38
CA ALA A 36 6.19 -1.19 9.92
C ALA A 36 7.69 -0.87 9.83
N SER A 37 8.51 -1.82 10.24
CA SER A 37 9.95 -1.80 9.98
C SER A 37 10.33 -2.60 8.74
N GLU A 38 9.49 -3.54 8.31
CA GLU A 38 9.71 -4.37 7.14
C GLU A 38 8.52 -4.28 6.20
N ILE A 39 8.82 -4.02 4.93
CA ILE A 39 7.87 -4.07 3.83
C ILE A 39 8.40 -5.02 2.77
N GLN A 40 7.57 -5.96 2.35
CA GLN A 40 7.91 -6.93 1.33
C GLN A 40 6.95 -6.82 0.15
N ILE A 41 7.51 -6.71 -1.04
CA ILE A 41 6.81 -6.68 -2.32
C ILE A 41 7.08 -8.01 -3.01
N ASN A 42 6.02 -8.75 -3.32
CA ASN A 42 6.10 -9.98 -4.09
C ASN A 42 5.31 -9.80 -5.38
N TYR A 43 5.78 -10.38 -6.48
CA TYR A 43 4.97 -10.50 -7.69
C TYR A 43 5.24 -11.81 -8.41
N ASN A 44 4.21 -12.30 -9.11
CA ASN A 44 4.29 -13.48 -9.96
C ASN A 44 3.95 -13.08 -11.40
N SER A 45 4.57 -13.74 -12.37
CA SER A 45 4.26 -13.55 -13.78
C SER A 45 4.05 -14.89 -14.48
N ASP A 46 3.28 -14.86 -15.56
CA ASP A 46 3.20 -15.97 -16.50
C ASP A 46 4.50 -16.11 -17.33
N GLU A 47 4.53 -17.12 -18.21
CA GLU A 47 5.67 -17.39 -19.11
C GLU A 47 5.92 -16.28 -20.13
N LEU A 48 4.90 -15.46 -20.43
CA LEU A 48 4.98 -14.32 -21.35
C LEU A 48 5.44 -13.04 -20.63
N GLY A 49 5.65 -13.10 -19.31
CA GLY A 49 6.08 -11.98 -18.49
C GLY A 49 4.94 -11.03 -18.09
N ASN A 50 3.67 -11.41 -18.29
CA ASN A 50 2.54 -10.67 -17.74
C ASN A 50 2.48 -10.89 -16.24
N ILE A 51 2.37 -9.82 -15.46
CA ILE A 51 2.23 -9.95 -14.01
C ILE A 51 0.81 -10.45 -13.71
N GLU A 52 0.70 -11.55 -12.95
CA GLU A 52 -0.60 -12.12 -12.56
C GLU A 52 -1.10 -11.51 -11.25
N SER A 53 -0.18 -11.31 -10.31
CA SER A 53 -0.45 -10.78 -8.98
C SER A 53 0.73 -10.00 -8.44
N ILE A 54 0.41 -9.01 -7.61
CA ILE A 54 1.36 -8.28 -6.78
C ILE A 54 0.86 -8.34 -5.35
N THR A 55 1.74 -8.57 -4.39
CA THR A 55 1.44 -8.55 -2.97
C THR A 55 2.39 -7.57 -2.29
N ILE A 56 1.87 -6.68 -1.45
CA ILE A 56 2.66 -5.80 -0.58
C ILE A 56 2.28 -6.12 0.85
N SER A 57 3.24 -6.57 1.64
CA SER A 57 3.05 -6.93 3.05
C SER A 57 3.91 -6.06 3.97
N ASP A 58 3.34 -5.61 5.07
CA ASP A 58 4.02 -4.88 6.13
C ASP A 58 3.82 -5.56 7.49
N ASN A 59 4.78 -5.36 8.40
CA ASN A 59 4.72 -5.85 9.78
C ASN A 59 4.24 -4.77 10.78
N GLY A 60 3.45 -3.80 10.32
CA GLY A 60 2.96 -2.70 11.14
C GLY A 60 1.85 -3.10 12.10
N TYR A 61 1.17 -2.11 12.68
CA TYR A 61 0.08 -2.33 13.65
C TYR A 61 -1.24 -2.80 13.01
N GLY A 62 -1.31 -2.93 11.68
CA GLY A 62 -2.54 -3.30 10.97
C GLY A 62 -3.60 -2.20 10.89
N ILE A 63 -4.86 -2.59 10.68
CA ILE A 63 -5.99 -1.65 10.58
C ILE A 63 -7.05 -2.07 11.60
N PRO A 64 -7.12 -1.43 12.78
CA PRO A 64 -8.18 -1.70 13.74
C PRO A 64 -9.56 -1.60 13.08
N HIS A 65 -10.43 -2.57 13.30
CA HIS A 65 -11.73 -2.65 12.61
C HIS A 65 -12.59 -1.40 12.85
N LEU A 66 -12.57 -0.87 14.08
CA LEU A 66 -13.24 0.39 14.45
C LEU A 66 -12.71 1.62 13.68
N LYS A 67 -11.49 1.54 13.15
CA LYS A 67 -10.84 2.59 12.35
C LYS A 67 -10.99 2.36 10.84
N LEU A 68 -11.58 1.24 10.41
CA LEU A 68 -11.72 0.91 8.99
C LEU A 68 -12.44 2.03 8.23
N GLN A 69 -13.60 2.46 8.73
CA GLN A 69 -14.41 3.47 8.05
C GLN A 69 -13.70 4.83 8.01
N GLU A 70 -13.11 5.27 9.13
CA GLU A 70 -12.29 6.49 9.19
C GLU A 70 -11.13 6.43 8.19
N LYS A 71 -10.46 5.27 8.07
CA LYS A 71 -9.37 5.11 7.13
C LYS A 71 -9.91 5.10 5.70
N PHE A 72 -10.89 4.26 5.34
CA PHE A 72 -11.33 3.99 3.95
C PHE A 72 -12.40 4.93 3.39
N GLU A 73 -13.06 5.73 4.21
CA GLU A 73 -13.92 6.83 3.78
C GLU A 73 -13.27 8.17 4.10
N PRO A 74 -12.36 8.66 3.25
CA PRO A 74 -11.96 10.03 3.41
C PRO A 74 -13.17 10.93 3.19
N LEU A 75 -13.35 11.87 4.10
CA LEU A 75 -14.24 13.01 3.98
C LEU A 75 -13.80 13.87 2.78
N PHE A 76 -14.24 13.50 1.58
CA PHE A 76 -14.14 14.35 0.41
C PHE A 76 -15.53 14.82 0.03
N GLU A 77 -15.86 16.04 0.44
CA GLU A 77 -17.12 16.69 0.09
C GLU A 77 -17.23 17.00 -1.41
N SER A 78 -16.08 17.07 -2.13
CA SER A 78 -16.06 17.31 -3.57
C SER A 78 -14.71 16.97 -4.24
N LYS A 79 -14.73 16.85 -5.59
CA LYS A 79 -13.52 16.69 -6.42
C LYS A 79 -12.46 17.77 -6.16
N LYS A 80 -12.87 19.02 -5.99
CA LYS A 80 -11.95 20.15 -5.76
C LYS A 80 -11.25 20.04 -4.41
N ALA A 81 -11.94 19.54 -3.39
CA ALA A 81 -11.35 19.24 -2.08
C ALA A 81 -10.28 18.14 -2.20
N LEU A 82 -10.56 17.09 -2.98
CA LEU A 82 -9.60 16.02 -3.27
C LEU A 82 -8.35 16.54 -4.01
N GLU A 83 -8.52 17.31 -5.08
CA GLU A 83 -7.41 17.90 -5.85
C GLU A 83 -6.55 18.86 -5.01
N ASN A 84 -7.18 19.66 -4.14
CA ASN A 84 -6.45 20.56 -3.24
C ASN A 84 -5.66 19.81 -2.17
N LYS A 85 -6.20 18.71 -1.64
CA LYS A 85 -5.48 17.85 -0.69
C LYS A 85 -4.28 17.15 -1.35
N LEU A 86 -4.46 16.63 -2.57
CA LEU A 86 -3.36 16.06 -3.36
C LEU A 86 -2.20 17.05 -3.56
N LYS A 87 -2.50 18.34 -3.78
CA LYS A 87 -1.46 19.39 -3.90
C LYS A 87 -0.73 19.69 -2.59
N LYS A 88 -1.40 19.55 -1.43
CA LYS A 88 -0.84 19.87 -0.10
C LYS A 88 -0.08 18.70 0.53
N ASN A 89 -0.30 17.47 0.07
CA ASN A 89 0.22 16.24 0.66
C ASN A 89 1.69 15.92 0.35
N GLN A 90 2.53 16.92 0.05
CA GLN A 90 3.98 16.76 -0.14
C GLN A 90 4.77 16.73 1.19
N SER A 91 4.10 16.60 2.34
CA SER A 91 4.75 16.59 3.67
C SER A 91 4.79 15.18 4.27
N ALA A 92 5.82 14.93 5.09
CA ALA A 92 6.31 13.67 5.68
C ALA A 92 5.35 12.58 6.22
N ILE A 93 4.03 12.77 6.18
CA ILE A 93 3.02 11.74 6.51
C ILE A 93 2.10 11.56 5.30
N HIS A 94 2.29 10.48 4.54
CA HIS A 94 1.65 10.25 3.24
C HIS A 94 0.18 9.79 3.38
N GLY A 95 -0.16 9.05 4.44
CA GLY A 95 -1.45 8.40 4.67
C GLY A 95 -2.59 9.27 5.19
N LYS A 96 -2.37 10.57 5.42
CA LYS A 96 -3.29 11.48 6.14
C LYS A 96 -4.69 11.65 5.52
N ASN A 97 -4.87 11.27 4.25
CA ASN A 97 -6.12 11.47 3.52
C ASN A 97 -6.70 10.18 2.91
N GLY A 98 -6.07 9.02 3.11
CA GLY A 98 -6.59 7.77 2.60
C GLY A 98 -6.74 7.64 1.08
N ILE A 99 -6.02 8.47 0.34
CA ILE A 99 -6.04 8.49 -1.12
C ILE A 99 -5.14 7.39 -1.70
N GLY A 100 -3.98 7.16 -1.08
CA GLY A 100 -2.98 6.21 -1.56
C GLY A 100 -3.56 4.82 -1.83
N ARG A 101 -4.43 4.31 -0.96
CA ARG A 101 -5.07 3.00 -1.15
C ARG A 101 -6.10 2.92 -2.28
N LEU A 102 -6.53 4.06 -2.82
CA LEU A 102 -7.37 4.13 -4.00
C LEU A 102 -6.55 4.18 -5.28
N THR A 103 -5.21 4.23 -5.22
CA THR A 103 -4.37 4.35 -6.42
C THR A 103 -4.19 3.03 -7.17
N PHE A 104 -4.59 1.87 -6.60
CA PHE A 104 -4.42 0.57 -7.26
C PHE A 104 -5.06 0.48 -8.65
N PHE A 105 -6.15 1.23 -8.92
CA PHE A 105 -6.81 1.17 -10.23
C PHE A 105 -5.90 1.59 -11.39
N THR A 106 -4.75 2.21 -11.11
CA THR A 106 -3.77 2.56 -12.15
C THR A 106 -3.00 1.34 -12.66
N PHE A 107 -3.02 0.22 -11.93
CA PHE A 107 -2.27 -0.98 -12.28
C PHE A 107 -2.99 -2.32 -11.99
N ALA A 108 -4.13 -2.31 -11.31
CA ALA A 108 -4.87 -3.53 -10.94
C ALA A 108 -6.39 -3.33 -10.99
N ARG A 109 -7.14 -4.41 -11.28
CA ARG A 109 -8.61 -4.40 -11.24
C ARG A 109 -9.15 -4.62 -9.82
N ASN A 110 -8.45 -5.42 -9.02
CA ASN A 110 -8.87 -5.78 -7.67
C ASN A 110 -7.75 -5.50 -6.66
N ALA A 111 -8.15 -5.16 -5.44
CA ALA A 111 -7.28 -5.12 -4.28
C ALA A 111 -7.98 -5.79 -3.09
N SER A 112 -7.27 -6.68 -2.39
CA SER A 112 -7.72 -7.32 -1.16
C SER A 112 -6.71 -7.05 -0.06
N TRP A 113 -7.16 -6.57 1.09
CA TRP A 113 -6.34 -6.40 2.28
C TRP A 113 -6.72 -7.50 3.26
N LYS A 114 -5.74 -8.30 3.70
CA LYS A 114 -5.82 -9.08 4.93
C LYS A 114 -5.01 -8.36 5.98
N THR A 115 -5.65 -7.93 7.06
CA THR A 115 -4.99 -7.13 8.10
C THR A 115 -5.20 -7.76 9.46
N THR A 116 -4.14 -7.76 10.26
CA THR A 116 -4.13 -8.24 11.63
C THR A 116 -3.69 -7.11 12.55
N TYR A 117 -4.47 -6.84 13.58
CA TYR A 117 -4.22 -5.76 14.55
C TYR A 117 -4.38 -6.28 15.97
N ASP A 118 -3.68 -5.64 16.92
CA ASP A 118 -3.83 -5.90 18.35
C ASP A 118 -5.00 -5.10 18.92
N GLU A 119 -5.82 -5.74 19.74
CA GLU A 119 -6.81 -5.10 20.59
C GLU A 119 -6.69 -5.67 22.01
N ASN A 120 -6.07 -4.89 22.90
CA ASN A 120 -5.86 -5.23 24.32
C ASN A 120 -5.03 -6.52 24.53
N GLY A 121 -3.99 -6.73 23.72
CA GLY A 121 -3.11 -7.91 23.83
C GLY A 121 -3.61 -9.15 23.10
N GLU A 122 -4.72 -9.04 22.36
CA GLU A 122 -5.24 -10.11 21.51
C GLU A 122 -5.27 -9.67 20.04
N ASN A 123 -4.76 -10.53 19.15
CA ASN A 123 -4.73 -10.24 17.73
C ASN A 123 -6.03 -10.64 17.03
N PHE A 124 -6.53 -9.75 16.18
CA PHE A 124 -7.71 -9.95 15.35
C PHE A 124 -7.41 -9.71 13.88
N THR A 125 -7.99 -10.55 13.01
CA THR A 125 -7.81 -10.46 11.56
C THR A 125 -9.14 -10.35 10.83
N TYR A 126 -9.15 -9.61 9.73
CA TYR A 126 -10.28 -9.52 8.80
C TYR A 126 -9.80 -9.10 7.41
N GLU A 127 -10.73 -9.16 6.46
CA GLU A 127 -10.47 -8.87 5.06
C GLU A 127 -11.28 -7.66 4.56
N ILE A 128 -10.66 -6.89 3.68
CA ILE A 128 -11.25 -5.75 2.98
C ILE A 128 -11.05 -5.99 1.49
N TYR A 129 -12.05 -5.74 0.68
CA TYR A 129 -11.97 -5.87 -0.77
C TYR A 129 -12.45 -4.60 -1.47
N ALA A 130 -11.75 -4.21 -2.54
CA ALA A 130 -12.14 -3.14 -3.44
C ALA A 130 -11.91 -3.53 -4.91
N ASN A 131 -12.77 -3.01 -5.78
CA ASN A 131 -12.69 -3.23 -7.23
C ASN A 131 -12.65 -1.88 -7.96
N ALA A 132 -11.79 -1.78 -8.99
CA ALA A 132 -11.58 -0.55 -9.72
C ALA A 132 -12.87 -0.03 -10.40
N GLU A 133 -13.75 -0.91 -10.90
CA GLU A 133 -15.02 -0.51 -11.54
C GLU A 133 -15.90 0.29 -10.57
N ASN A 134 -15.89 -0.10 -9.30
CA ASN A 134 -16.62 0.55 -8.22
C ASN A 134 -15.65 1.05 -7.14
N ILE A 135 -14.63 1.80 -7.54
CA ILE A 135 -13.52 2.26 -6.65
C ILE A 135 -13.97 3.10 -5.44
N ASN A 136 -15.21 3.58 -5.46
CA ASN A 136 -15.84 4.30 -4.35
C ASN A 136 -16.54 3.36 -3.33
N LEU A 137 -16.43 2.04 -3.51
CA LEU A 137 -17.02 1.00 -2.66
C LEU A 137 -15.93 0.04 -2.17
N TYR A 138 -16.11 -0.48 -0.96
CA TYR A 138 -15.25 -1.49 -0.34
C TYR A 138 -16.06 -2.35 0.64
N THR A 139 -15.54 -3.53 1.00
CA THR A 139 -16.15 -4.45 1.98
C THR A 139 -15.57 -4.25 3.40
N GLY A 140 -15.77 -5.20 4.32
CA GLY A 140 -15.09 -5.20 5.62
C GLY A 140 -15.80 -4.45 6.76
N VAL A 141 -16.63 -3.44 6.47
CA VAL A 141 -17.34 -2.68 7.53
C VAL A 141 -18.27 -3.55 8.36
N ASN A 142 -18.92 -4.52 7.73
CA ASN A 142 -19.77 -5.50 8.41
C ASN A 142 -19.05 -6.83 8.71
N ALA A 143 -17.73 -6.90 8.52
CA ALA A 143 -16.99 -8.10 8.87
C ALA A 143 -16.92 -8.24 10.39
N THR A 144 -16.94 -9.48 10.89
CA THR A 144 -16.61 -9.79 12.28
C THR A 144 -15.13 -10.18 12.33
N PRO A 145 -14.25 -9.36 12.94
CA PRO A 145 -12.85 -9.71 13.11
C PRO A 145 -12.71 -11.04 13.85
N LYS A 146 -11.81 -11.90 13.38
CA LYS A 146 -11.56 -13.21 13.97
C LYS A 146 -10.29 -13.15 14.80
N LYS A 147 -10.34 -13.69 16.02
CA LYS A 147 -9.14 -13.87 16.84
C LYS A 147 -8.15 -14.77 16.10
N THR A 148 -6.86 -14.43 16.16
CA THR A 148 -5.80 -15.14 15.44
C THR A 148 -4.50 -15.18 16.26
N ALA A 149 -3.62 -16.12 15.93
CA ALA A 149 -2.24 -16.17 16.42
C ALA A 149 -1.25 -15.51 15.43
N GLU A 150 -1.73 -15.04 14.27
CA GLU A 150 -0.91 -14.29 13.33
C GLU A 150 -0.39 -13.00 13.98
N GLN A 151 0.82 -12.58 13.61
CA GLN A 151 1.39 -11.30 14.05
C GLN A 151 0.65 -10.12 13.41
N THR A 152 0.78 -8.93 13.99
CA THR A 152 0.20 -7.72 13.40
C THR A 152 0.85 -7.39 12.06
N GLY A 153 0.07 -6.76 11.19
CA GLY A 153 0.52 -6.36 9.88
C GLY A 153 -0.61 -6.30 8.87
N THR A 154 -0.28 -5.92 7.65
CA THR A 154 -1.25 -5.92 6.53
C THR A 154 -0.62 -6.53 5.30
N VAL A 155 -1.37 -7.37 4.61
CA VAL A 155 -1.04 -7.93 3.30
C VAL A 155 -2.06 -7.41 2.29
N VAL A 156 -1.60 -6.70 1.28
CA VAL A 156 -2.44 -6.22 0.17
C VAL A 156 -2.12 -7.01 -1.08
N THR A 157 -3.12 -7.72 -1.60
CA THR A 157 -3.02 -8.53 -2.82
C THR A 157 -3.77 -7.86 -3.95
N PHE A 158 -3.08 -7.67 -5.07
CA PHE A 158 -3.61 -7.08 -6.29
C PHE A 158 -3.75 -8.14 -7.39
N SER A 159 -4.86 -8.08 -8.13
CA SER A 159 -5.11 -8.97 -9.26
C SER A 159 -5.78 -8.26 -10.44
N GLY A 160 -5.73 -8.88 -11.62
CA GLY A 160 -6.09 -8.24 -12.88
C GLY A 160 -5.11 -7.10 -13.18
N ILE A 161 -3.82 -7.41 -13.08
CA ILE A 161 -2.74 -6.44 -13.26
C ILE A 161 -2.69 -5.97 -14.71
N HIS A 162 -2.44 -4.69 -14.91
CA HIS A 162 -2.31 -4.06 -16.23
C HIS A 162 -1.28 -2.93 -16.17
N GLY A 163 -0.66 -2.63 -17.31
CA GLY A 163 0.36 -1.57 -17.41
C GLY A 163 1.66 -1.87 -16.66
N LEU A 164 1.86 -3.10 -16.18
CA LEU A 164 3.08 -3.61 -15.56
C LEU A 164 3.42 -4.96 -16.18
N VAL A 165 4.69 -5.15 -16.55
CA VAL A 165 5.24 -6.41 -17.05
C VAL A 165 6.54 -6.73 -16.30
N LYS A 166 6.91 -8.02 -16.29
CA LYS A 166 8.06 -8.53 -15.53
C LYS A 166 9.36 -7.76 -15.77
N SER A 167 9.75 -7.58 -17.03
CA SER A 167 11.00 -6.88 -17.37
C SER A 167 11.05 -5.46 -16.80
N GLN A 168 9.93 -4.73 -16.86
CA GLN A 168 9.86 -3.38 -16.31
C GLN A 168 9.84 -3.38 -14.77
N MET A 169 9.27 -4.39 -14.13
CA MET A 169 9.34 -4.54 -12.67
C MET A 169 10.79 -4.81 -12.24
N GLU A 170 11.51 -5.67 -12.97
CA GLU A 170 12.89 -6.03 -12.66
C GLU A 170 13.86 -4.86 -12.87
N GLU A 171 13.69 -4.09 -13.95
CA GLU A 171 14.56 -2.97 -14.31
C GLU A 171 14.25 -1.67 -13.54
N LYS A 172 12.96 -1.29 -13.44
CA LYS A 172 12.59 0.08 -13.04
C LYS A 172 12.15 0.20 -11.60
N LEU A 173 11.56 -0.85 -11.01
CA LEU A 173 11.00 -0.75 -9.66
C LEU A 173 12.08 -0.33 -8.66
N ASN A 174 13.28 -0.92 -8.75
CA ASN A 174 14.37 -0.61 -7.84
C ASN A 174 14.83 0.85 -7.94
N GLU A 175 14.86 1.43 -9.15
CA GLU A 175 15.17 2.85 -9.35
C GLU A 175 14.14 3.76 -8.69
N PHE A 176 12.84 3.45 -8.86
CA PHE A 176 11.75 4.20 -8.22
C PHE A 176 11.84 4.10 -6.69
N LEU A 177 12.09 2.90 -6.16
CA LEU A 177 12.22 2.70 -4.71
C LEU A 177 13.42 3.43 -4.13
N LEU A 178 14.58 3.41 -4.80
CA LEU A 178 15.75 4.18 -4.37
C LEU A 178 15.45 5.67 -4.34
N LYS A 179 14.88 6.19 -5.43
CA LYS A 179 14.56 7.62 -5.55
C LYS A 179 13.59 8.09 -4.47
N GLU A 180 12.59 7.27 -4.15
CA GLU A 180 11.53 7.61 -3.21
C GLU A 180 11.93 7.39 -1.75
N PHE A 181 12.63 6.30 -1.43
CA PHE A 181 12.84 5.85 -0.05
C PHE A 181 14.28 5.91 0.45
N ALA A 182 15.30 6.12 -0.39
CA ALA A 182 16.69 6.11 0.07
C ALA A 182 16.96 7.15 1.17
N TRP A 183 16.41 8.36 1.05
CA TRP A 183 16.56 9.40 2.07
C TRP A 183 15.87 9.00 3.38
N PHE A 184 14.67 8.41 3.30
CA PHE A 184 13.90 7.99 4.47
C PHE A 184 14.60 6.87 5.23
N LEU A 185 15.08 5.87 4.51
CA LEU A 185 15.86 4.77 5.09
C LEU A 185 17.15 5.31 5.73
N ALA A 186 17.89 6.20 5.04
CA ALA A 186 19.11 6.80 5.57
C ALA A 186 18.87 7.61 6.86
N LEU A 187 17.78 8.40 6.93
CA LEU A 187 17.42 9.16 8.12
C LEU A 187 16.97 8.28 9.29
N ASN A 188 16.50 7.05 9.02
CA ASN A 188 16.01 6.10 10.01
C ASN A 188 16.92 4.86 10.09
N SER A 189 18.22 5.04 9.84
CA SER A 189 19.19 3.93 9.77
C SER A 189 19.34 3.15 11.07
N ASN A 190 18.95 3.75 12.20
CA ASN A 190 18.92 3.14 13.52
C ASN A 190 17.61 2.42 13.87
N ARG A 191 16.66 2.29 12.92
CA ARG A 191 15.32 1.71 13.15
C ARG A 191 15.07 0.43 12.33
N ASP A 192 16.11 -0.16 11.76
CA ASP A 192 16.06 -1.41 10.98
C ASP A 192 15.01 -1.42 9.85
N PHE A 193 14.72 -0.23 9.29
CA PHE A 193 13.75 -0.13 8.21
C PHE A 193 14.27 -0.79 6.93
N SER A 194 13.39 -1.58 6.31
CA SER A 194 13.73 -2.33 5.11
C SER A 194 12.56 -2.48 4.13
N ILE A 195 12.91 -2.45 2.84
CA ILE A 195 12.00 -2.75 1.73
C ILE A 195 12.63 -3.89 0.94
N SER A 196 11.92 -5.00 0.75
CA SER A 196 12.40 -6.12 -0.07
C SER A 196 11.47 -6.42 -1.24
N VAL A 197 12.05 -6.85 -2.35
CA VAL A 197 11.32 -7.24 -3.56
C VAL A 197 11.69 -8.68 -3.91
N ARG A 198 10.67 -9.51 -4.13
CA ARG A 198 10.83 -10.92 -4.53
C ARG A 198 9.98 -11.23 -5.77
N PHE A 199 10.54 -12.05 -6.65
CA PHE A 199 9.88 -12.57 -7.85
C PHE A 199 9.80 -14.10 -7.76
N SER A 200 8.60 -14.69 -7.81
CA SER A 200 8.42 -16.16 -7.78
C SER A 200 9.24 -16.85 -6.67
N ASN A 201 9.21 -16.29 -5.45
CA ASN A 201 10.01 -16.67 -4.28
C ASN A 201 11.54 -16.49 -4.39
N ASN A 202 12.06 -16.05 -5.53
CA ASN A 202 13.45 -15.64 -5.70
C ASN A 202 13.64 -14.19 -5.22
N PHE A 203 14.76 -13.93 -4.55
CA PHE A 203 15.12 -12.60 -4.10
C PHE A 203 15.58 -11.73 -5.28
N HIS A 204 14.95 -10.55 -5.46
CA HIS A 204 15.31 -9.61 -6.53
C HIS A 204 16.15 -8.45 -6.01
N CYS A 205 15.66 -7.75 -4.98
CA CYS A 205 16.43 -6.70 -4.32
C CYS A 205 15.98 -6.48 -2.87
N ALA A 206 16.85 -5.87 -2.06
CA ALA A 206 16.45 -5.24 -0.81
C ALA A 206 17.13 -3.89 -0.64
N LEU A 207 16.38 -2.97 -0.05
CA LEU A 207 16.82 -1.66 0.38
C LEU A 207 16.84 -1.65 1.89
N ARG A 208 18.00 -1.35 2.45
CA ARG A 208 18.23 -1.09 3.87
C ARG A 208 19.15 0.10 3.98
N ALA A 209 19.01 0.83 5.08
CA ALA A 209 20.01 1.81 5.43
C ALA A 209 21.35 1.10 5.68
N LEU A 210 22.44 1.60 5.12
CA LEU A 210 23.77 1.19 5.54
C LEU A 210 24.04 1.83 6.90
N GLU A 211 24.36 1.03 7.92
CA GLU A 211 24.91 1.58 9.15
C GLU A 211 26.17 2.37 8.78
N SER A 212 26.17 3.68 9.07
CA SER A 212 27.40 4.43 9.04
C SER A 212 28.31 3.81 10.09
N LYS A 213 29.28 3.00 9.68
CA LYS A 213 30.40 2.64 10.53
C LYS A 213 31.13 3.94 10.85
N THR A 214 30.75 4.59 11.95
CA THR A 214 31.59 5.57 12.61
C THR A 214 32.88 4.82 12.95
N LYS A 215 33.91 5.07 12.15
CA LYS A 215 35.28 4.71 12.51
C LYS A 215 35.55 5.35 13.88
N GLN A 216 35.62 4.53 14.92
CA GLN A 216 36.41 4.85 16.10
C GLN A 216 37.88 4.53 15.77
#